data_AF-A0A6N3IEW7-F1
#
_entry.id   AF-A0A6N3IEW7-F1
#
_cell.length_a   1.000
_cell.length_b   1.000
_cell.length_c   1.000
_cell.angle_alpha   90.00
_cell.angle_beta   90.00
_cell.angle_gamma   90.00
#
_symmetry.space_group_name_H-M   'P 1'
#
loop_
_entity.id
_entity.type
_entity.pdbx_description
1 polymer ?
#
loop_
_entity_poly.entity_id
_entity_poly.type
_entity_poly.pdbx_seq_one_letter_code
_entity_poly.pdbx_strand_id
1 'polypeptide(L)'
;MLRSCLKSFRVILPALTMLALLSTAPPAFSAERHTEAQPATTNGAGAPSAKNTQTNAIGTAPTTVSPPSGSQGTAPDADQDDFSPAQADSLFSPGYQACMDRAAGVTTDMQDCIAAELDRLEKTIALKQIALPPVLGEERAKSLHEAVVAWESLRKHGSSAMYDPDGGTLSPLIASLWYLEQTARMAQWLNNLGENAE
;
A
#
# COMPACT_ATOMS: atom_id res chain seq x y z
N MET A 1 -5.20 13.52 72.47
CA MET A 1 -3.80 13.05 72.44
C MET A 1 -3.41 12.90 70.98
N LEU A 2 -3.00 13.95 70.29
CA LEU A 2 -1.61 14.44 70.06
C LEU A 2 -0.67 13.47 69.33
N ARG A 3 -0.02 14.01 68.28
CA ARG A 3 1.19 13.61 67.52
C ARG A 3 0.95 12.70 66.31
N SER A 4 1.05 13.21 65.07
CA SER A 4 2.26 13.63 64.32
C SER A 4 3.17 12.46 63.94
N CYS A 5 3.31 12.22 62.63
CA CYS A 5 4.59 11.85 62.01
C CYS A 5 4.51 12.02 60.47
N LEU A 6 4.76 13.25 59.99
CA LEU A 6 5.44 13.45 58.71
C LEU A 6 6.93 13.15 58.92
N LYS A 7 7.53 12.30 58.07
CA LYS A 7 8.95 12.31 57.66
C LYS A 7 9.16 11.21 56.61
N SER A 8 9.45 11.60 55.37
CA SER A 8 10.83 11.66 54.82
C SER A 8 11.48 10.29 54.67
N PHE A 9 11.44 9.74 53.46
CA PHE A 9 12.51 8.89 52.95
C PHE A 9 12.86 9.32 51.53
N ARG A 10 13.87 10.20 51.46
CA ARG A 10 14.76 10.32 50.30
C ARG A 10 15.73 9.14 50.39
N VAL A 11 15.72 8.21 49.42
CA VAL A 11 16.85 7.32 49.19
C VAL A 11 17.02 7.06 47.68
N ILE A 12 18.02 7.76 47.13
CA ILE A 12 19.07 7.28 46.22
C ILE A 12 18.63 6.63 44.90
N LEU A 13 18.78 7.44 43.83
CA LEU A 13 18.81 7.05 42.42
C LEU A 13 20.15 6.34 42.11
N PRO A 14 20.19 5.11 41.55
CA PRO A 14 21.42 4.52 41.04
C PRO A 14 21.71 4.97 39.60
N ALA A 15 23.01 5.06 39.34
CA ALA A 15 23.66 5.67 38.19
C ALA A 15 23.30 5.06 36.82
N LEU A 16 23.15 5.93 35.82
CA LEU A 16 23.18 5.58 34.41
C LEU A 16 24.59 5.14 34.02
N THR A 17 24.75 3.85 33.72
CA THR A 17 25.90 3.34 32.95
C THR A 17 25.65 3.54 31.46
N MET A 18 26.32 4.53 30.88
CA MET A 18 26.51 4.68 29.43
C MET A 18 27.22 3.43 28.87
N LEU A 19 26.51 2.63 28.06
CA LEU A 19 27.11 1.53 27.30
C LEU A 19 27.36 2.01 25.86
N ALA A 20 28.60 1.79 25.43
CA ALA A 20 29.20 2.31 24.22
C ALA A 20 28.50 1.88 22.91
N LEU A 21 28.43 2.83 21.97
CA LEU A 21 28.08 2.63 20.57
C LEU A 21 29.12 1.70 19.90
N LEU A 22 28.74 0.46 19.60
CA LEU A 22 29.43 -0.34 18.58
C LEU A 22 28.85 0.03 17.22
N SER A 23 29.65 0.75 16.44
CA SER A 23 29.39 1.04 15.03
C SER A 23 29.66 -0.24 14.22
N THR A 24 28.60 -0.94 13.81
CA THR A 24 28.71 -2.05 12.86
C THR A 24 28.48 -1.50 11.45
N ALA A 25 29.56 -1.44 10.67
CA ALA A 25 29.50 -1.15 9.24
C ALA A 25 28.73 -2.26 8.50
N PRO A 26 27.92 -1.93 7.47
CA PRO A 26 27.34 -2.94 6.60
C PRO A 26 28.43 -3.54 5.68
N PRO A 27 28.37 -4.83 5.34
CA PRO A 27 29.26 -5.40 4.34
C PRO A 27 28.93 -4.82 2.96
N ALA A 28 29.98 -4.35 2.28
CA ALA A 28 29.94 -3.96 0.89
C ALA A 28 29.58 -5.18 0.03
N PHE A 29 28.42 -5.13 -0.64
CA PHE A 29 28.10 -6.07 -1.69
C PHE A 29 28.94 -5.71 -2.92
N SER A 30 29.91 -6.55 -3.23
CA SER A 30 30.77 -6.44 -4.41
C SER A 30 29.93 -6.47 -5.68
N ALA A 31 29.86 -5.35 -6.38
CA ALA A 31 29.46 -5.34 -7.78
C ALA A 31 30.68 -5.74 -8.63
N GLU A 32 30.64 -6.93 -9.22
CA GLU A 32 31.60 -7.35 -10.24
C GLU A 32 31.61 -6.36 -11.41
N ARG A 33 32.77 -5.73 -11.62
CA ARG A 33 33.09 -5.05 -12.88
C ARG A 33 33.34 -6.11 -13.94
N HIS A 34 32.44 -6.26 -14.90
CA HIS A 34 32.85 -6.75 -16.20
C HIS A 34 33.62 -5.63 -16.91
N THR A 35 34.93 -5.83 -16.96
CA THR A 35 35.84 -5.12 -17.85
C THR A 35 35.84 -5.88 -19.17
N GLU A 36 35.39 -5.25 -20.26
CA GLU A 36 35.88 -5.62 -21.58
C GLU A 36 36.19 -4.35 -22.35
N ALA A 37 37.48 -4.19 -22.66
CA ALA A 37 38.02 -3.12 -23.47
C ALA A 37 38.09 -3.60 -24.95
N GLN A 38 37.41 -2.85 -25.83
CA GLN A 38 37.82 -2.30 -27.16
C GLN A 38 38.78 -3.08 -28.09
N PRO A 39 38.66 -2.99 -29.44
CA PRO A 39 38.93 -1.70 -30.12
C PRO A 39 38.25 -1.37 -31.49
N ALA A 40 38.21 -0.06 -31.75
CA ALA A 40 38.54 0.71 -32.98
C ALA A 40 37.87 0.45 -34.36
N THR A 41 37.12 1.48 -34.79
CA THR A 41 37.12 2.23 -36.08
C THR A 41 37.09 1.50 -37.45
N THR A 42 36.14 1.89 -38.31
CA THR A 42 36.40 2.41 -39.68
C THR A 42 35.18 3.16 -40.25
N ASN A 43 35.44 3.99 -41.27
CA ASN A 43 34.66 5.12 -41.78
C ASN A 43 33.52 4.78 -42.76
N GLY A 44 32.57 5.70 -42.88
CA GLY A 44 32.25 6.28 -44.19
C GLY A 44 30.92 5.90 -44.88
N ALA A 45 30.11 6.95 -45.09
CA ALA A 45 29.31 7.26 -46.28
C ALA A 45 27.99 6.50 -46.59
N GLY A 46 26.95 7.31 -46.83
CA GLY A 46 26.00 7.08 -47.91
C GLY A 46 24.67 6.41 -47.56
N ALA A 47 23.62 7.21 -47.46
CA ALA A 47 22.24 6.74 -47.66
C ALA A 47 22.05 6.25 -49.11
N PRO A 48 21.02 5.41 -49.42
CA PRO A 48 19.68 5.97 -49.56
C PRO A 48 18.51 5.09 -49.05
N SER A 49 17.37 5.76 -48.96
CA SER A 49 16.01 5.26 -48.72
C SER A 49 15.65 3.94 -49.41
N ALA A 50 14.93 3.08 -48.70
CA ALA A 50 13.95 2.17 -49.30
C ALA A 50 12.64 2.24 -48.51
N LYS A 51 11.59 2.59 -49.26
CA LYS A 51 10.18 2.72 -48.90
C LYS A 51 9.61 1.36 -48.47
N ASN A 52 8.75 1.34 -47.46
CA ASN A 52 7.55 0.51 -47.56
C ASN A 52 6.39 1.14 -46.79
N THR A 53 5.73 2.10 -47.45
CA THR A 53 4.41 2.59 -47.06
C THR A 53 3.41 1.76 -47.86
N GLN A 54 2.76 0.79 -47.23
CA GLN A 54 1.64 0.08 -47.85
C GLN A 54 0.35 0.83 -47.52
N THR A 55 0.05 1.78 -48.40
CA THR A 55 -1.28 2.35 -48.61
C THR A 55 -2.23 1.28 -49.14
N ASN A 56 -3.41 1.17 -48.56
CA ASN A 56 -4.63 0.87 -49.32
C ASN A 56 -5.79 1.62 -48.66
N ALA A 57 -6.14 2.75 -49.27
CA ALA A 57 -7.37 3.47 -49.03
C ALA A 57 -8.23 3.32 -50.30
N ILE A 58 -9.45 2.79 -50.16
CA ILE A 58 -10.50 2.91 -51.17
C ILE A 58 -11.77 3.40 -50.45
N GLY A 59 -12.11 4.66 -50.74
CA GLY A 59 -13.43 5.28 -50.89
C GLY A 59 -14.65 4.86 -50.05
N THR A 60 -15.03 5.76 -49.14
CA THR A 60 -16.39 6.34 -48.91
C THR A 60 -17.66 5.52 -49.18
N ALA A 61 -18.46 5.26 -48.12
CA ALA A 61 -19.75 5.91 -47.81
C ALA A 61 -20.41 5.26 -46.56
N PRO A 62 -21.28 5.97 -45.80
CA PRO A 62 -21.71 5.54 -44.48
C PRO A 62 -22.96 4.67 -44.52
N THR A 63 -23.03 3.63 -43.68
CA THR A 63 -24.31 2.96 -43.38
C THR A 63 -24.31 2.57 -41.91
N THR A 64 -25.27 3.15 -41.20
CA THR A 64 -25.69 2.82 -39.84
C THR A 64 -25.98 1.34 -39.68
N VAL A 65 -25.30 0.67 -38.76
CA VAL A 65 -25.67 -0.68 -38.30
C VAL A 65 -26.04 -0.58 -36.82
N SER A 66 -27.34 -0.77 -36.56
CA SER A 66 -27.87 -1.01 -35.22
C SER A 66 -27.46 -2.39 -34.72
N PRO A 67 -27.31 -2.62 -33.39
CA PRO A 67 -26.89 -3.91 -32.86
C PRO A 67 -28.03 -4.96 -33.01
N PRO A 68 -27.73 -6.22 -33.37
CA PRO A 68 -28.76 -7.25 -33.38
C PRO A 68 -29.04 -7.71 -31.95
N SER A 69 -30.29 -7.51 -31.54
CA SER A 69 -30.92 -8.16 -30.41
C SER A 69 -31.20 -9.62 -30.77
N GLY A 70 -30.85 -10.54 -29.87
CA GLY A 70 -31.45 -11.87 -29.75
C GLY A 70 -30.98 -12.95 -30.72
N SER A 71 -30.27 -13.95 -30.17
CA SER A 71 -30.49 -15.35 -30.54
C SER A 71 -30.13 -16.24 -29.35
N GLN A 72 -31.18 -16.77 -28.72
CA GLN A 72 -31.12 -17.88 -27.78
C GLN A 72 -30.62 -19.12 -28.53
N GLY A 73 -29.57 -19.76 -28.00
CA GLY A 73 -29.11 -21.08 -28.39
C GLY A 73 -28.81 -21.87 -27.13
N THR A 74 -29.65 -22.84 -26.84
CA THR A 74 -29.59 -23.75 -25.68
C THR A 74 -28.48 -24.78 -25.83
N ALA A 75 -27.61 -24.88 -24.82
CA ALA A 75 -26.84 -26.09 -24.50
C ALA A 75 -26.77 -26.22 -22.96
N PRO A 76 -26.97 -27.43 -22.38
CA PRO A 76 -26.90 -27.66 -20.94
C PRO A 76 -25.47 -28.05 -20.50
N ASP A 77 -25.23 -27.85 -19.20
CA ASP A 77 -24.09 -28.31 -18.40
C ASP A 77 -22.71 -27.64 -18.61
N ALA A 78 -22.48 -26.60 -17.82
CA ALA A 78 -21.29 -26.50 -16.98
C ALA A 78 -21.65 -25.59 -15.80
N ASP A 79 -21.44 -26.07 -14.58
CA ASP A 79 -21.58 -25.35 -13.34
C ASP A 79 -21.08 -23.91 -13.49
N GLN A 80 -22.02 -22.96 -13.55
CA GLN A 80 -21.67 -21.58 -13.20
C GLN A 80 -21.48 -21.62 -11.70
N ASP A 81 -20.22 -21.85 -11.30
CA ASP A 81 -19.72 -21.49 -10.00
C ASP A 81 -20.25 -20.09 -9.70
N ASP A 82 -21.23 -20.06 -8.79
CA ASP A 82 -21.74 -18.89 -8.10
C ASP A 82 -20.60 -18.34 -7.25
N PHE A 83 -19.55 -17.84 -7.90
CA PHE A 83 -18.70 -16.82 -7.32
C PHE A 83 -19.46 -15.50 -7.44
N SER A 84 -20.64 -15.46 -6.81
CA SER A 84 -21.06 -14.24 -6.14
C SER A 84 -19.83 -13.78 -5.37
N PRO A 85 -19.24 -12.60 -5.67
CA PRO A 85 -18.25 -12.07 -4.77
C PRO A 85 -19.00 -11.85 -3.46
N ALA A 86 -18.89 -12.84 -2.55
CA ALA A 86 -19.23 -12.71 -1.15
C ALA A 86 -18.76 -11.31 -0.77
N GLN A 87 -19.71 -10.48 -0.35
CA GLN A 87 -19.64 -9.03 -0.43
C GLN A 87 -18.19 -8.62 -0.19
N ALA A 88 -17.52 -8.08 -1.22
CA ALA A 88 -16.18 -7.55 -1.01
C ALA A 88 -16.34 -6.46 0.03
N ASP A 89 -16.10 -6.80 1.29
CA ASP A 89 -16.34 -5.91 2.40
C ASP A 89 -15.60 -4.63 2.08
N SER A 90 -16.33 -3.52 2.05
CA SER A 90 -15.73 -2.24 1.72
C SER A 90 -14.59 -2.03 2.72
N LEU A 91 -13.36 -1.94 2.21
CA LEU A 91 -12.18 -1.69 3.03
C LEU A 91 -12.29 -0.39 3.83
N PHE A 92 -13.16 0.52 3.37
CA PHE A 92 -13.38 1.82 3.96
C PHE A 92 -14.77 1.94 4.58
N SER A 93 -14.88 2.81 5.58
CA SER A 93 -16.14 3.06 6.25
C SER A 93 -17.18 3.73 5.32
N PRO A 94 -18.48 3.55 5.58
CA PRO A 94 -19.51 4.34 4.92
C PRO A 94 -19.34 5.86 5.11
N GLY A 95 -18.75 6.27 6.23
CA GLY A 95 -18.43 7.67 6.53
C GLY A 95 -17.36 8.23 5.58
N TYR A 96 -16.34 7.44 5.26
CA TYR A 96 -15.34 7.79 4.24
C TYR A 96 -15.99 7.96 2.86
N GLN A 97 -16.82 7.01 2.43
CA GLN A 97 -17.51 7.09 1.13
C GLN A 97 -18.34 8.37 1.02
N ALA A 98 -19.18 8.63 2.03
CA ALA A 98 -19.99 9.85 2.05
C ALA A 98 -19.14 11.13 2.10
N CYS A 99 -17.94 11.08 2.70
CA CYS A 99 -17.00 12.20 2.70
C CYS A 99 -16.43 12.44 1.30
N MET A 100 -15.95 11.39 0.64
CA MET A 100 -15.41 11.45 -0.72
C MET A 100 -16.44 11.96 -1.73
N ASP A 101 -17.71 11.56 -1.59
CA ASP A 101 -18.81 12.06 -2.43
C ASP A 101 -19.01 13.59 -2.24
N ARG A 102 -18.98 14.06 -0.99
CA ARG A 102 -19.12 15.51 -0.68
C ARG A 102 -17.92 16.33 -1.12
N ALA A 103 -16.72 15.75 -1.11
CA ALA A 103 -15.52 16.43 -1.57
C ALA A 103 -15.61 16.80 -3.07
N ALA A 104 -16.44 16.11 -3.87
CA ALA A 104 -16.75 16.47 -5.25
C ALA A 104 -15.51 16.74 -6.14
N GLY A 105 -14.41 16.02 -5.88
CA GLY A 105 -13.13 16.16 -6.59
C GLY A 105 -12.21 17.27 -6.10
N VAL A 106 -12.60 18.03 -5.06
CA VAL A 106 -11.73 19.00 -4.39
C VAL A 106 -10.64 18.24 -3.64
N THR A 107 -9.41 18.34 -4.12
CA THR A 107 -8.29 17.52 -3.65
C THR A 107 -7.98 17.71 -2.17
N THR A 108 -8.12 18.93 -1.64
CA THR A 108 -7.91 19.21 -0.21
C THR A 108 -8.94 18.48 0.65
N ASP A 109 -10.21 18.54 0.27
CA ASP A 109 -11.30 17.90 1.00
C ASP A 109 -11.19 16.38 0.93
N MET A 110 -10.74 15.83 -0.22
CA MET A 110 -10.41 14.41 -0.34
C MET A 110 -9.27 14.00 0.61
N GLN A 111 -8.23 14.83 0.76
CA GLN A 111 -7.17 14.55 1.72
C GLN A 111 -7.68 14.56 3.17
N ASP A 112 -8.59 15.48 3.51
CA ASP A 112 -9.23 15.50 4.84
C ASP A 112 -10.06 14.21 5.08
N CYS A 113 -10.79 13.75 4.06
CA CYS A 113 -11.50 12.47 4.13
C CYS A 113 -10.55 11.29 4.35
N ILE A 114 -9.42 11.26 3.64
CA ILE A 114 -8.40 10.21 3.79
C ILE A 114 -7.79 10.24 5.20
N ALA A 115 -7.44 11.43 5.71
CA ALA A 115 -6.88 11.58 7.05
C ALA A 115 -7.83 11.07 8.15
N ALA A 116 -9.12 11.43 8.06
CA ALA A 116 -10.13 10.97 9.00
C ALA A 116 -10.32 9.44 8.98
N GLU A 117 -10.28 8.83 7.79
CA GLU A 117 -10.40 7.37 7.67
C GLU A 117 -9.12 6.65 8.14
N LEU A 118 -7.94 7.21 7.87
CA LEU A 118 -6.68 6.73 8.43
C LEU A 118 -6.71 6.71 9.95
N ASP A 119 -7.13 7.80 10.60
CA ASP A 119 -7.25 7.88 12.06
C ASP A 119 -8.14 6.76 12.64
N ARG A 120 -9.23 6.42 11.95
CA ARG A 120 -10.14 5.34 12.36
C ARG A 120 -9.47 3.97 12.22
N LEU A 121 -8.80 3.74 11.09
CA LEU A 121 -8.12 2.47 10.80
C LEU A 121 -6.92 2.25 11.72
N GLU A 122 -6.13 3.28 12.00
CA GLU A 122 -4.98 3.21 12.90
C GLU A 122 -5.39 2.88 14.34
N LYS A 123 -6.50 3.46 14.83
CA LYS A 123 -7.10 3.07 16.11
C LYS A 123 -7.48 1.59 16.12
N THR A 124 -8.05 1.09 15.02
CA THR A 124 -8.42 -0.33 14.87
C THR A 124 -7.19 -1.24 14.94
N ILE A 125 -6.13 -0.89 14.18
CA ILE A 125 -4.86 -1.62 14.17
C ILE A 125 -4.22 -1.64 15.55
N ALA A 126 -4.17 -0.49 16.25
CA ALA A 126 -3.58 -0.40 17.59
C ALA A 126 -4.32 -1.29 18.60
N LEU A 127 -5.66 -1.30 18.57
CA LEU A 127 -6.47 -2.16 19.44
C LEU A 127 -6.19 -3.65 19.17
N LYS A 128 -6.12 -4.06 17.89
CA LYS A 128 -5.87 -5.47 17.54
C LYS A 128 -4.45 -5.92 17.85
N GLN A 129 -3.44 -5.06 17.68
CA GLN A 129 -2.06 -5.39 18.07
C GLN A 129 -1.89 -5.65 19.57
N ILE A 130 -2.73 -5.02 20.42
CA ILE A 130 -2.74 -5.30 21.86
C ILE A 130 -3.52 -6.58 22.17
N ALA A 131 -4.65 -6.79 21.49
CA ALA A 131 -5.59 -7.87 21.80
C ALA A 131 -5.12 -9.26 21.30
N LEU A 132 -4.42 -9.34 20.17
CA LEU A 132 -4.08 -10.60 19.51
C LEU A 132 -2.97 -11.43 20.20
N PRO A 133 -1.85 -10.83 20.68
CA PRO A 133 -0.73 -11.62 21.20
C PRO A 133 -1.10 -12.64 22.29
N PRO A 134 -1.95 -12.33 23.30
CA PRO A 134 -2.36 -13.30 24.32
C PRO A 134 -3.13 -14.49 23.77
N VAL A 135 -3.86 -14.32 22.65
CA VAL A 135 -4.71 -15.36 22.05
C VAL A 135 -3.93 -16.25 21.08
N LEU A 136 -2.90 -15.69 20.44
CA LEU A 136 -2.12 -16.40 19.42
C LEU A 136 -1.04 -17.33 20.00
N GLY A 137 -0.60 -17.11 21.24
CA GLY A 137 0.57 -17.78 21.82
C GLY A 137 1.89 -17.15 21.37
N GLU A 138 2.99 -17.51 22.03
CA GLU A 138 4.27 -16.78 21.94
C GLU A 138 4.87 -16.73 20.53
N GLU A 139 4.95 -17.87 19.84
CA GLU A 139 5.59 -17.97 18.52
C GLU A 139 4.81 -17.16 17.46
N ARG A 140 3.50 -17.33 17.41
CA ARG A 140 2.62 -16.58 16.48
C ARG A 140 2.57 -15.09 16.82
N ALA A 141 2.61 -14.72 18.10
CA ALA A 141 2.68 -13.33 18.52
C ALA A 141 3.98 -12.64 18.07
N LYS A 142 5.11 -13.34 18.17
CA LYS A 142 6.39 -12.85 17.64
C LYS A 142 6.33 -12.64 16.12
N SER A 143 5.82 -13.64 15.39
CA SER A 143 5.65 -13.55 13.94
C SER A 143 4.69 -12.43 13.53
N LEU A 144 3.60 -12.20 14.28
CA LEU A 144 2.69 -11.07 14.08
C LEU A 144 3.41 -9.73 14.25
N HIS A 145 4.22 -9.59 15.32
CA HIS A 145 4.97 -8.36 15.55
C HIS A 145 5.94 -8.05 14.41
N GLU A 146 6.71 -9.05 13.96
CA GLU A 146 7.65 -8.90 12.83
C GLU A 146 6.91 -8.52 11.53
N ALA A 147 5.75 -9.12 11.27
CA ALA A 147 4.92 -8.80 10.11
C ALA A 147 4.43 -7.35 10.15
N VAL A 148 3.96 -6.86 11.31
CA VAL A 148 3.50 -5.46 11.45
C VAL A 148 4.65 -4.48 11.26
N VAL A 149 5.83 -4.76 11.82
CA VAL A 149 7.03 -3.91 11.63
C VAL A 149 7.42 -3.83 10.15
N ALA A 150 7.44 -4.97 9.45
CA ALA A 150 7.74 -4.99 8.02
C ALA A 150 6.71 -4.24 7.19
N TRP A 151 5.43 -4.40 7.51
CA TRP A 151 4.33 -3.70 6.84
C TRP A 151 4.40 -2.17 7.03
N GLU A 152 4.77 -1.69 8.22
CA GLU A 152 4.93 -0.25 8.48
C GLU A 152 5.95 0.38 7.52
N SER A 153 7.06 -0.32 7.29
CA SER A 153 8.08 0.08 6.31
C SER A 153 7.49 0.10 4.89
N LEU A 154 6.80 -0.97 4.48
CA LEU A 154 6.17 -1.07 3.17
C LEU A 154 5.18 0.07 2.92
N ARG A 155 4.26 0.36 3.85
CA ARG A 155 3.24 1.40 3.64
C ARG A 155 3.88 2.78 3.49
N LYS A 156 4.86 3.09 4.35
CA LYS A 156 5.57 4.38 4.35
C LYS A 156 6.39 4.57 3.07
N HIS A 157 7.23 3.61 2.73
CA HIS A 157 8.12 3.72 1.57
C HIS A 157 7.35 3.60 0.26
N GLY A 158 6.32 2.75 0.20
CA GLY A 158 5.42 2.69 -0.96
C GLY A 158 4.71 4.02 -1.19
N SER A 159 4.20 4.68 -0.14
CA SER A 159 3.58 6.01 -0.27
C SER A 159 4.58 7.04 -0.79
N SER A 160 5.80 7.04 -0.25
CA SER A 160 6.88 7.93 -0.72
C SER A 160 7.28 7.67 -2.17
N ALA A 161 7.23 6.43 -2.64
CA ALA A 161 7.51 6.07 -4.02
C ALA A 161 6.41 6.50 -5.00
N MET A 162 5.16 6.62 -4.52
CA MET A 162 4.03 7.12 -5.29
C MET A 162 3.98 8.67 -5.36
N TYR A 163 4.75 9.35 -4.51
CA TYR A 163 4.84 10.80 -4.51
C TYR A 163 5.78 11.29 -5.61
N ASP A 164 5.22 11.97 -6.60
CA ASP A 164 5.94 12.73 -7.62
C ASP A 164 6.00 14.22 -7.22
N PRO A 165 7.18 14.81 -6.94
CA PRO A 165 7.29 16.24 -6.59
C PRO A 165 6.79 17.19 -7.69
N ASP A 166 6.80 16.75 -8.95
CA ASP A 166 6.36 17.54 -10.11
C ASP A 166 4.89 17.23 -10.50
N GLY A 167 4.23 16.29 -9.82
CA GLY A 167 2.88 15.79 -10.15
C GLY A 167 1.72 16.67 -9.65
N GLY A 168 1.99 17.91 -9.27
CA GLY A 168 0.98 18.88 -8.81
C GLY A 168 0.19 18.41 -7.57
N THR A 169 -1.05 18.87 -7.41
CA THR A 169 -1.88 18.54 -6.24
C THR A 169 -2.36 17.09 -6.23
N LEU A 170 -2.39 16.41 -7.37
CA LEU A 170 -2.83 15.02 -7.49
C LEU A 170 -1.80 14.04 -6.92
N SER A 171 -0.51 14.33 -7.07
CA SER A 171 0.59 13.50 -6.56
C SER A 171 0.47 13.17 -5.06
N PRO A 172 0.36 14.14 -4.13
CA PRO A 172 0.19 13.83 -2.71
C PRO A 172 -1.11 13.08 -2.44
N LEU A 173 -2.19 13.35 -3.18
CA LEU A 173 -3.44 12.60 -3.05
C LEU A 173 -3.25 11.10 -3.40
N ILE A 174 -2.56 10.79 -4.49
CA ILE A 174 -2.26 9.40 -4.89
C ILE A 174 -1.38 8.71 -3.83
N ALA A 175 -0.35 9.39 -3.33
CA ALA A 175 0.50 8.86 -2.26
C ALA A 175 -0.28 8.57 -0.97
N SER A 176 -1.22 9.45 -0.61
CA SER A 176 -2.13 9.26 0.52
C SER A 176 -3.11 8.11 0.31
N LEU A 177 -3.65 7.93 -0.91
CA LEU A 177 -4.55 6.82 -1.23
C LEU A 177 -3.86 5.46 -1.10
N TRP A 178 -2.60 5.34 -1.58
CA TRP A 178 -1.81 4.14 -1.33
C TRP A 178 -1.66 3.87 0.17
N TYR A 179 -1.27 4.87 0.94
CA TYR A 179 -1.09 4.73 2.39
C TYR A 179 -2.40 4.30 3.09
N LEU A 180 -3.53 4.88 2.68
CA LEU A 180 -4.86 4.53 3.17
C LEU A 180 -5.23 3.09 2.84
N GLU A 181 -5.08 2.66 1.60
CA GLU A 181 -5.42 1.29 1.19
C GLU A 181 -4.60 0.25 1.95
N GLN A 182 -3.28 0.47 2.07
CA GLN A 182 -2.41 -0.44 2.83
C GLN A 182 -2.79 -0.51 4.31
N THR A 183 -3.28 0.59 4.88
CA THR A 183 -3.80 0.67 6.25
C THR A 183 -5.13 -0.07 6.40
N ALA A 184 -6.04 0.07 5.45
CA ALA A 184 -7.31 -0.63 5.48
C ALA A 184 -7.14 -2.16 5.37
N ARG A 185 -6.25 -2.62 4.48
CA ARG A 185 -5.95 -4.04 4.30
C ARG A 185 -5.33 -4.67 5.56
N MET A 186 -4.42 -3.96 6.23
CA MET A 186 -3.84 -4.41 7.50
C MET A 186 -4.90 -4.48 8.61
N ALA A 187 -5.75 -3.46 8.73
CA ALA A 187 -6.83 -3.47 9.71
C ALA A 187 -7.78 -4.66 9.49
N GLN A 188 -8.16 -4.94 8.24
CA GLN A 188 -9.00 -6.10 7.91
C GLN A 188 -8.29 -7.42 8.25
N TRP A 189 -7.01 -7.59 7.86
CA TRP A 189 -6.26 -8.79 8.18
C TRP A 189 -6.17 -9.05 9.70
N LEU A 190 -5.91 -8.01 10.50
CA LEU A 190 -5.87 -8.12 11.95
C LEU A 190 -7.25 -8.44 12.57
N ASN A 191 -8.34 -7.90 12.00
CA ASN A 191 -9.69 -8.26 12.43
C ASN A 191 -9.96 -9.75 12.21
N ASN A 192 -9.68 -10.23 11.00
CA ASN A 192 -9.89 -11.62 10.61
C ASN A 192 -9.00 -12.58 11.42
N LEU A 193 -7.77 -12.18 11.77
CA LEU A 193 -6.93 -12.98 12.67
C LEU A 193 -7.56 -13.16 14.06
N GLY A 194 -8.28 -12.16 14.55
CA GLY A 194 -8.98 -12.23 15.85
C GLY A 194 -10.18 -13.17 15.81
N GLU A 195 -10.99 -13.07 14.75
CA GLU A 195 -12.16 -13.94 14.55
C GLU A 195 -11.79 -15.42 14.42
N ASN A 196 -10.60 -15.72 13.88
CA ASN A 196 -10.09 -17.09 13.74
C ASN A 196 -9.30 -17.60 14.96
N ALA A 197 -9.09 -16.76 15.98
CA ALA A 197 -8.32 -17.12 17.19
C ALA A 197 -9.22 -17.40 18.41
N GLU A 198 -10.51 -17.05 18.34
CA GLU A 198 -11.55 -17.41 19.32
C GLU A 198 -12.04 -18.86 19.11
#